data_AF-A0A199XS07-F1
#
_entry.id   AF-A0A199XS07-F1
#
_cell.length_a   1.000
_cell.length_b   1.000
_cell.length_c   1.000
_cell.angle_alpha   90.00
_cell.angle_beta   90.00
_cell.angle_gamma   90.00
#
_symmetry.space_group_name_H-M   'P 1'
#
loop_
_entity.id
_entity.type
_entity.pdbx_description
1 polymer ?
#
loop_
_entity_poly.entity_id
_entity_poly.type
_entity_poly.pdbx_seq_one_letter_code
_entity_poly.pdbx_strand_id
1 'polypeptide(L)' 'MNKKTLVIIVLAFVLGFGGTFFIIKSNDHKECEIVTKKVKDKNGNWVTTEEHICKEKYAF' A
#
# COMPACT_ATOMS: atom_id res chain seq x y z
N MET A 1 28.13 13.26 23.92
CA MET A 1 26.98 12.33 23.80
C MET A 1 27.39 10.99 24.36
N ASN A 2 26.65 10.42 25.32
CA ASN A 2 27.04 9.14 25.93
C ASN A 2 26.65 7.96 25.01
N LYS A 3 27.29 6.81 25.21
CA LYS A 3 27.07 5.61 24.39
C LYS A 3 25.61 5.15 24.38
N LYS A 4 24.89 5.31 25.50
CA LYS A 4 23.46 4.94 25.62
C LYS A 4 22.57 5.85 24.77
N THR A 5 22.81 7.17 24.81
CA THR A 5 22.10 8.15 23.99
C THR A 5 22.33 7.89 22.51
N LEU A 6 23.56 7.56 22.10
CA LEU A 6 23.86 7.22 20.71
C LEU A 6 23.12 5.94 20.27
N VAL A 7 23.09 4.91 21.12
CA VAL A 7 22.32 3.68 20.85
C VAL A 7 20.83 3.96 20.70
N ILE A 8 20.25 4.80 21.58
CA ILE A 8 18.82 5.15 21.52
C ILE A 8 18.51 5.92 20.23
N ILE A 9 19.36 6.87 19.82
CA ILE A 9 19.17 7.63 18.58
C ILE A 9 19.21 6.70 17.36
N VAL A 10 20.18 5.79 17.30
CA VAL A 10 20.28 4.82 16.20
C VAL A 10 19.05 3.92 16.18
N LEU A 11 18.60 3.44 17.34
CA LEU A 11 17.41 2.59 17.43
C LEU A 11 16.15 3.33 16.95
N ALA A 12 15.95 4.56 17.40
CA ALA A 12 14.84 5.41 16.99
C ALA A 12 14.87 5.68 15.47
N PHE A 13 16.05 5.92 14.91
CA PHE A 13 16.23 6.11 13.48
C PHE A 13 15.86 4.85 12.69
N VAL A 14 16.38 3.68 13.09
CA VAL A 14 16.09 2.40 12.41
C VAL A 14 14.60 2.07 12.46
N LEU A 15 13.94 2.27 13.60
CA LEU A 15 12.51 2.01 13.74
C LEU A 15 11.67 3.01 12.93
N GLY A 16 11.99 4.30 13.00
CA GLY A 16 11.25 5.35 12.28
C GLY A 16 11.43 5.25 10.77
N PHE A 17 12.69 5.19 10.30
CA PHE A 17 12.99 5.08 8.88
C PHE A 17 12.59 3.73 8.32
N GLY A 18 12.94 2.63 9.00
CA GLY A 18 12.61 1.27 8.57
C GLY A 18 11.10 1.02 8.54
N GLY A 19 10.36 1.48 9.55
CA GLY A 19 8.90 1.38 9.58
C GLY A 19 8.25 2.18 8.45
N THR A 20 8.66 3.43 8.25
CA THR A 20 8.14 4.27 7.16
C THR A 20 8.43 3.66 5.79
N PHE A 21 9.66 3.20 5.55
CA PHE A 21 10.06 2.55 4.30
C PHE A 21 9.26 1.26 4.05
N PHE A 22 9.09 0.44 5.09
CA PHE A 22 8.30 -0.79 5.01
C PHE A 22 6.84 -0.51 4.65
N ILE A 23 6.22 0.49 5.28
CA ILE A 23 4.84 0.89 4.98
C ILE A 23 4.73 1.35 3.53
N ILE A 24 5.60 2.27 3.07
CA ILE A 24 5.57 2.75 1.68
C ILE A 24 5.71 1.58 0.69
N LYS A 25 6.70 0.70 0.90
CA LYS A 25 6.95 -0.41 -0.01
C LYS A 25 5.85 -1.48 0.01
N SER A 26 5.16 -1.64 1.14
CA SER A 26 4.12 -2.66 1.31
C SER A 26 2.71 -2.14 1.00
N ASN A 27 2.51 -0.81 1.00
CA ASN A 27 1.21 -0.16 0.82
C ASN A 27 1.10 0.61 -0.50
N ASP A 28 2.05 0.46 -1.43
CA ASP A 28 1.99 1.23 -2.69
C ASP A 28 1.11 0.63 -3.77
N HIS A 29 0.43 -0.51 -3.50
CA HIS A 29 -0.49 -1.16 -4.43
C HIS A 29 0.05 -1.22 -5.88
N LYS A 30 1.38 -1.22 -6.12
CA LYS A 30 1.97 -1.29 -7.46
C LYS A 30 1.57 -2.54 -8.21
N GLU A 31 1.14 -3.56 -7.47
CA GLU A 31 0.65 -4.84 -7.95
C GLU A 31 -0.86 -4.84 -8.25
N CYS A 32 -1.54 -3.70 -8.03
CA CYS A 32 -2.95 -3.49 -8.35
C CYS A 32 -3.11 -2.84 -9.72
N GLU A 33 -3.71 -3.59 -10.64
CA GLU A 33 -4.16 -3.07 -11.92
C GLU A 33 -5.61 -2.56 -11.76
N ILE A 34 -5.90 -1.34 -12.23
CA ILE A 34 -7.28 -0.82 -12.29
C ILE A 34 -7.83 -1.12 -13.69
N VAL A 35 -8.88 -1.92 -13.75
CA VAL A 35 -9.57 -2.26 -15.00
C VAL A 35 -10.93 -1.59 -15.01
N THR A 36 -11.11 -0.63 -15.91
CA THR A 36 -12.40 0.06 -16.11
C THR A 36 -13.22 -0.70 -17.15
N LYS A 37 -14.37 -1.25 -16.75
CA LYS A 37 -15.29 -1.98 -17.63
C LYS A 37 -16.62 -1.23 -17.75
N LYS A 38 -17.14 -1.13 -18.97
CA LYS A 38 -18.52 -0.68 -19.20
C LYS A 38 -19.44 -1.90 -19.18
N VAL A 39 -20.27 -2.00 -18.16
CA VAL A 39 -21.24 -3.10 -18.00
C VAL A 39 -22.65 -2.55 -18.07
N LYS A 40 -23.59 -3.37 -18.56
CA LYS A 40 -25.02 -3.03 -18.47
C LYS A 40 -25.52 -3.43 -17.09
N ASP A 41 -26.15 -2.49 -16.40
CA ASP A 41 -26.86 -2.78 -15.16
C ASP A 41 -28.16 -3.57 -15.43
N LYS A 42 -28.84 -3.98 -14.36
CA LYS A 42 -30.11 -4.73 -14.45
C LYS A 42 -31.24 -3.95 -15.12
N ASN A 43 -31.10 -2.63 -15.24
CA ASN A 43 -32.07 -1.72 -15.84
C ASN A 43 -31.72 -1.38 -17.30
N GLY A 44 -30.63 -1.96 -17.83
CA GLY A 44 -30.17 -1.76 -19.20
C GLY A 44 -29.30 -0.52 -19.42
N ASN A 45 -28.95 0.22 -18.36
CA ASN A 45 -28.08 1.39 -18.46
C ASN A 45 -26.61 0.96 -18.55
N TRP A 46 -25.84 1.70 -19.34
CA TRP A 46 -24.38 1.55 -19.36
C TRP A 46 -23.79 2.21 -18.12
N VAL A 47 -23.19 1.41 -17.25
CA VAL A 47 -22.46 1.88 -16.08
C VAL A 47 -20.97 1.56 -16.24
N THR A 48 -20.14 2.49 -15.80
CA THR A 48 -18.69 2.28 -15.72
C THR A 48 -18.38 1.68 -14.36
N THR A 49 -17.82 0.48 -14.35
CA THR A 49 -17.36 -0.20 -13.13
C THR A 49 -15.84 -0.25 -13.15
N GLU A 50 -15.22 0.23 -12.09
CA GLU A 50 -13.79 0.09 -11.86
C GLU A 50 -13.55 -1.16 -11.01
N GLU A 51 -12.73 -2.07 -11.53
CA GLU A 51 -12.33 -3.29 -10.84
C GLU A 51 -10.83 -3.20 -10.52
N HIS A 52 -10.50 -3.28 -9.23
CA HIS A 52 -9.12 -3.29 -8.76
C HIS A 52 -8.64 -4.74 -8.68
N ILE A 53 -7.74 -5.13 -9.59
CA ILE A 53 -7.12 -6.46 -9.62
C ILE A 53 -5.78 -6.37 -8.90
N CYS A 54 -5.80 -6.61 -7.59
CA CYS A 54 -4.61 -6.62 -6.75
C CYS A 54 -4.01 -8.03 -6.67
N LYS A 55 -2.77 -8.21 -7.15
CA LYS A 55 -2.03 -9.49 -7.07
C LYS A 55 -1.17 -9.61 -5.80
N GLU A 56 -1.57 -8.93 -4.74
CA GLU A 56 -0.79 -8.86 -3.51
C GLU A 56 -0.71 -10.25 -2.85
N LYS A 57 0.51 -10.63 -2.44
CA LYS A 57 0.76 -11.91 -1.75
C LYS A 57 -0.03 -12.06 -0.44
N TYR A 58 -0.40 -10.94 0.17
CA TYR A 58 -1.22 -10.90 1.37
C TYR A 58 -2.35 -9.91 1.14
N ALA A 59 -3.58 -10.42 1.02
CA ALA A 59 -4.79 -9.59 1.05
C ALA A 59 -5.20 -9.45 2.52
N PHE A 60 -5.14 -8.24 3.07
CA PHE A 60 -5.61 -7.90 4.41
C PHE A 60 -6.91 -7.10 4.34
#